data_AF-A0A373W9K5-F1
#
_entry.id   AF-A0A373W9K5-F1
#
_cell.length_a   1.000
_cell.length_b   1.000
_cell.length_c   1.000
_cell.angle_alpha   90.00
_cell.angle_beta   90.00
_cell.angle_gamma   90.00
#
_symmetry.space_group_name_H-M   'P 1'
#
loop_
_entity.id
_entity.type
_entity.pdbx_description
1 polymer ?
#
loop_
_entity_poly.entity_id
_entity_poly.type
_entity_poly.pdbx_seq_one_letter_code
_entity_poly.pdbx_strand_id
1 'polypeptide(L)'
;MATERMSSLPFSPVRSKRRTSDKLIFISCEGSVTEWEYFEKIINMVFANIGSKVKIINVIDEALKKRDKNRTSDEKKQVSSSKPQNLLDKMNDFKSTHKDDYDFDKHEQDEFWLIMDVDDHTDQTIVDSEGKSNLDKWNAVLNECHNNKYQYAVSNPFFELWLLLHFDDVNEEDYGYAVKDSHSYESTSHFRERLTALKVPLKKDKHFDARYYSKYSKEAINSAILRAECLDSEPKCDYPVDLGSTVYRLLKSIKEIDDQYEGN
;
A
#
# COMPACT_ATOMS: atom_id res chain seq x y z
N MET A 1 -48.22 9.80 -9.22
CA MET A 1 -47.18 9.78 -8.17
C MET A 1 -46.05 8.90 -8.68
N ALA A 2 -45.01 9.51 -9.23
CA ALA A 2 -43.79 8.80 -9.62
C ALA A 2 -42.71 9.18 -8.61
N THR A 3 -42.26 8.21 -7.83
CA THR A 3 -41.14 8.33 -6.90
C THR A 3 -39.86 8.50 -7.70
N GLU A 4 -39.25 9.68 -7.64
CA GLU A 4 -37.89 9.92 -8.11
C GLU A 4 -36.94 9.00 -7.32
N ARG A 5 -36.29 8.08 -8.04
CA ARG A 5 -35.13 7.37 -7.54
C ARG A 5 -34.02 8.40 -7.37
N MET A 6 -33.67 8.71 -6.12
CA MET A 6 -32.41 9.36 -5.78
C MET A 6 -31.29 8.57 -6.45
N SER A 7 -30.66 9.19 -7.44
CA SER A 7 -29.47 8.68 -8.10
C SER A 7 -28.35 8.61 -7.06
N SER A 8 -27.88 7.39 -6.79
CA SER A 8 -26.65 7.14 -6.05
C SER A 8 -25.46 7.54 -6.92
N LEU A 9 -25.21 8.85 -7.07
CA LEU A 9 -23.96 9.31 -7.64
C LEU A 9 -22.83 8.95 -6.67
N PRO A 10 -21.77 8.26 -7.12
CA PRO A 10 -20.61 8.00 -6.28
C PRO A 10 -19.96 9.34 -5.88
N PHE A 11 -19.58 9.43 -4.61
CA PHE A 11 -18.92 10.58 -4.01
C PHE A 11 -17.60 10.90 -4.74
N SER A 12 -17.48 12.11 -5.30
CA SER A 12 -16.28 12.54 -6.04
C SER A 12 -15.13 12.90 -5.08
N PRO A 13 -13.93 12.32 -5.24
CA PRO A 13 -12.74 12.79 -4.53
C PRO A 13 -12.33 14.21 -4.97
N VAL A 14 -12.68 14.60 -6.19
CA VAL A 14 -12.54 15.95 -6.74
C VAL A 14 -13.64 16.85 -6.15
N ARG A 15 -13.27 17.71 -5.18
CA ARG A 15 -14.17 18.72 -4.60
C ARG A 15 -14.04 20.02 -5.39
N SER A 16 -15.15 20.69 -5.69
CA SER A 16 -15.15 22.03 -6.31
C SER A 16 -14.39 23.09 -5.49
N LYS A 17 -14.25 22.86 -4.18
CA LYS A 17 -13.37 23.63 -3.29
C LYS A 17 -12.78 22.71 -2.23
N ARG A 18 -11.50 22.37 -2.36
CA ARG A 18 -10.75 21.57 -1.39
C ARG A 18 -10.12 22.46 -0.34
N ARG A 19 -10.19 22.08 0.94
CA ARG A 19 -9.51 22.83 2.00
C ARG A 19 -8.02 22.51 1.95
N THR A 20 -7.18 23.51 2.19
CA THR A 20 -5.73 23.31 2.31
C THR A 20 -5.34 22.35 3.43
N SER A 21 -6.18 22.20 4.47
CA SER A 21 -5.98 21.23 5.55
C SER A 21 -6.30 19.78 5.18
N ASP A 22 -7.03 19.55 4.08
CA ASP A 22 -7.43 18.20 3.69
C ASP A 22 -6.25 17.54 2.96
N LYS A 23 -5.94 16.29 3.29
CA LYS A 23 -4.83 15.51 2.74
C LYS A 23 -5.35 14.38 1.85
N LEU A 24 -4.80 14.24 0.64
CA LEU A 24 -5.01 13.07 -0.19
C LEU A 24 -3.73 12.24 -0.19
N ILE A 25 -3.93 10.93 -0.11
CA ILE A 25 -2.87 9.93 -0.14
C ILE A 25 -3.14 9.07 -1.36
N PHE A 26 -2.27 9.16 -2.36
CA PHE A 26 -2.34 8.39 -3.58
C PHE A 26 -1.43 7.17 -3.44
N ILE A 27 -1.96 5.97 -3.65
CA ILE A 27 -1.21 4.73 -3.49
C ILE A 27 -1.17 3.91 -4.78
N SER A 28 0.01 3.39 -5.09
CA SER A 28 0.26 2.41 -6.14
C SER A 28 0.75 1.12 -5.48
N CYS A 29 -0.06 0.08 -5.51
CA CYS A 29 0.23 -1.20 -4.84
C CYS A 29 0.80 -2.23 -5.82
N GLU A 30 1.69 -3.07 -5.29
CA GLU A 30 2.25 -4.23 -5.99
C GLU A 30 1.17 -5.26 -6.32
N GLY A 31 0.48 -5.76 -5.30
CA GLY A 31 -0.74 -6.53 -5.47
C GLY A 31 -1.98 -5.64 -5.63
N SER A 32 -2.83 -6.04 -6.59
CA SER A 32 -4.08 -5.33 -6.92
C SER A 32 -5.27 -5.70 -6.03
N VAL A 33 -5.08 -6.64 -5.09
CA VAL A 33 -6.15 -7.20 -4.26
C VAL A 33 -5.89 -6.92 -2.78
N THR A 34 -4.92 -7.60 -2.17
CA THR A 34 -4.72 -7.59 -0.71
C THR A 34 -4.41 -6.19 -0.20
N GLU A 35 -3.39 -5.56 -0.77
CA GLU A 35 -2.85 -4.27 -0.36
C GLU A 35 -3.92 -3.20 -0.49
N TRP A 36 -4.59 -3.15 -1.65
CA TRP A 36 -5.66 -2.20 -1.86
C TRP A 36 -6.86 -2.45 -0.94
N GLU A 37 -7.31 -3.70 -0.77
CA GLU A 37 -8.44 -4.00 0.11
C GLU A 37 -8.14 -3.64 1.57
N TYR A 38 -6.88 -3.78 2.01
CA TYR A 38 -6.43 -3.32 3.32
C TYR A 38 -6.63 -1.81 3.48
N PHE A 39 -6.14 -0.98 2.55
CA PHE A 39 -6.31 0.47 2.66
C PHE A 39 -7.78 0.91 2.43
N GLU A 40 -8.45 0.34 1.42
CA GLU A 40 -9.79 0.74 1.02
C GLU A 40 -10.86 0.34 2.05
N LYS A 41 -10.74 -0.85 2.64
CA LYS A 41 -11.77 -1.39 3.54
C LYS A 41 -11.37 -1.25 5.00
N ILE A 42 -10.17 -1.71 5.36
CA ILE A 42 -9.75 -1.77 6.76
C ILE A 42 -9.37 -0.37 7.26
N ILE A 43 -8.43 0.31 6.62
CA ILE A 43 -7.96 1.63 7.09
C ILE A 43 -9.08 2.67 7.04
N ASN A 44 -9.86 2.73 5.96
CA ASN A 44 -11.01 3.62 5.89
C ASN A 44 -12.09 3.31 6.96
N MET A 45 -12.27 2.06 7.37
CA MET A 45 -13.19 1.70 8.46
C MET A 45 -12.64 2.16 9.81
N VAL A 46 -11.36 1.91 10.08
CA VAL A 46 -10.72 2.25 11.37
C VAL A 46 -10.64 3.77 11.58
N PHE A 47 -10.32 4.51 10.53
CA PHE A 47 -10.13 5.97 10.54
C PHE A 47 -11.32 6.71 9.90
N ALA A 48 -12.53 6.16 10.00
CA ALA A 48 -13.72 6.72 9.37
C ALA A 48 -14.05 8.15 9.87
N ASN A 49 -13.72 8.46 11.12
CA ASN A 49 -13.91 9.78 11.74
C ASN A 49 -13.11 10.89 11.02
N ILE A 50 -11.92 10.57 10.49
CA ILE A 50 -11.09 11.50 9.71
C ILE A 50 -11.28 11.39 8.20
N GLY A 51 -12.21 10.58 7.69
CA GLY A 51 -12.44 10.41 6.25
C GLY A 51 -12.85 11.69 5.51
N SER A 52 -13.23 12.75 6.24
CA SER A 52 -13.47 14.07 5.67
C SER A 52 -12.19 14.89 5.43
N LYS A 53 -11.10 14.54 6.14
CA LYS A 53 -9.77 15.18 6.19
C LYS A 53 -8.72 14.41 5.41
N VAL A 54 -8.69 13.09 5.54
CA VAL A 54 -7.74 12.21 4.85
C VAL A 54 -8.52 11.29 3.94
N LYS A 55 -8.09 11.17 2.68
CA LYS A 55 -8.63 10.15 1.77
C LYS A 55 -7.49 9.41 1.08
N ILE A 56 -7.65 8.10 0.98
CA ILE A 56 -6.74 7.24 0.24
C ILE A 56 -7.34 6.96 -1.14
N ILE A 57 -6.53 7.12 -2.18
CA ILE A 57 -6.92 6.96 -3.58
C ILE A 57 -5.98 5.96 -4.24
N ASN A 58 -6.53 4.93 -4.87
CA ASN A 58 -5.75 4.02 -5.69
C ASN A 58 -5.53 4.64 -7.08
N VAL A 59 -4.27 4.72 -7.53
CA VAL A 59 -3.94 5.33 -8.82
C VAL A 59 -4.42 4.53 -10.03
N ILE A 60 -4.82 3.27 -9.85
CA ILE A 60 -5.45 2.45 -10.89
C ILE A 60 -6.95 2.20 -10.64
N ASP A 61 -7.60 2.98 -9.75
CA ASP A 61 -9.00 2.79 -9.37
C ASP A 61 -9.96 2.79 -10.58
N GLU A 62 -9.74 3.68 -11.55
CA GLU A 62 -10.56 3.72 -12.78
C GLU A 62 -10.48 2.42 -13.59
N ALA A 63 -9.28 1.84 -13.70
CA ALA A 63 -9.07 0.57 -14.37
C ALA A 63 -9.68 -0.59 -13.55
N LEU A 64 -9.56 -0.55 -12.22
CA LEU A 64 -10.12 -1.58 -11.33
C LEU A 64 -11.65 -1.62 -11.35
N LYS A 65 -12.32 -0.47 -11.47
CA LYS A 65 -13.79 -0.36 -11.56
C LYS A 65 -14.38 -0.96 -12.85
N LYS A 66 -13.57 -1.07 -13.92
CA LYS A 66 -14.00 -1.70 -15.17
C LYS A 66 -13.96 -3.21 -15.04
N ARG A 67 -15.02 -3.89 -15.51
CA ARG A 67 -15.01 -5.34 -15.70
C ARG A 67 -13.85 -5.71 -16.63
N ASP A 68 -13.19 -6.82 -16.39
CA ASP A 68 -12.00 -7.22 -17.15
C ASP A 68 -12.18 -7.18 -18.68
N LYS A 69 -13.33 -7.68 -19.16
CA LYS A 69 -13.70 -7.64 -20.58
C LYS A 69 -13.87 -6.24 -21.18
N ASN A 70 -14.03 -5.22 -20.35
CA ASN A 70 -14.23 -3.82 -20.73
C ASN A 70 -12.96 -2.97 -20.55
N ARG A 71 -11.88 -3.54 -20.03
CA ARG A 71 -10.59 -2.84 -19.89
C ARG A 71 -9.89 -2.74 -21.24
N THR A 72 -9.28 -1.59 -21.52
CA THR A 72 -8.35 -1.42 -22.63
C THR A 72 -7.11 -2.29 -22.42
N SER A 73 -6.30 -2.49 -23.47
CA SER A 73 -5.04 -3.23 -23.34
C SER A 73 -4.10 -2.60 -22.31
N ASP A 74 -4.04 -1.27 -22.26
CA ASP A 74 -3.23 -0.53 -21.29
C ASP A 74 -3.76 -0.70 -19.87
N GLU A 75 -5.08 -0.63 -19.67
CA GLU A 75 -5.70 -0.86 -18.36
C GLU A 75 -5.48 -2.29 -17.86
N LYS A 76 -5.50 -3.28 -18.75
CA LYS A 76 -5.16 -4.66 -18.39
C LYS A 76 -3.71 -4.76 -17.93
N LYS A 77 -2.78 -4.14 -18.67
CA LYS A 77 -1.36 -4.10 -18.31
C LYS A 77 -1.15 -3.43 -16.94
N GLN A 78 -1.81 -2.30 -16.71
CA GLN A 78 -1.75 -1.54 -15.45
C GLN A 78 -2.28 -2.38 -14.26
N VAL A 79 -3.34 -3.16 -14.45
CA VAL A 79 -3.86 -4.05 -13.40
C VAL A 79 -2.97 -5.27 -13.17
N SER A 80 -2.32 -5.80 -14.21
CA SER A 80 -1.57 -7.06 -14.11
C SER A 80 -0.09 -6.93 -13.76
N SER A 81 0.56 -5.78 -13.98
CA SER A 81 2.00 -5.67 -13.75
C SER A 81 2.33 -5.20 -12.34
N SER A 82 3.06 -6.03 -11.59
CA SER A 82 3.36 -5.85 -10.16
C SER A 82 4.76 -5.31 -9.88
N LYS A 83 5.69 -5.32 -10.85
CA LYS A 83 7.08 -4.87 -10.60
C LYS A 83 7.18 -3.40 -10.16
N PRO A 84 8.15 -3.02 -9.31
CA PRO A 84 8.39 -1.66 -8.83
C PRO A 84 8.35 -0.58 -9.92
N GLN A 85 8.99 -0.83 -11.07
CA GLN A 85 8.98 0.14 -12.18
C GLN A 85 7.56 0.42 -12.67
N ASN A 86 6.70 -0.59 -12.75
CA ASN A 86 5.33 -0.38 -13.18
C ASN A 86 4.52 0.39 -12.14
N LEU A 87 4.82 0.26 -10.84
CA LEU A 87 4.15 1.03 -9.79
C LEU A 87 4.49 2.51 -9.90
N LEU A 88 5.76 2.81 -10.19
CA LEU A 88 6.22 4.15 -10.49
C LEU A 88 5.57 4.72 -11.76
N ASP A 89 5.52 3.93 -12.83
CA ASP A 89 4.90 4.34 -14.10
C ASP A 89 3.41 4.65 -13.90
N LYS A 90 2.66 3.77 -13.21
CA LYS A 90 1.25 4.01 -12.80
C LYS A 90 1.09 5.34 -12.06
N MET A 91 1.99 5.61 -11.11
CA MET A 91 1.95 6.83 -10.29
C MET A 91 2.19 8.08 -11.16
N ASN A 92 3.20 8.03 -12.04
CA ASN A 92 3.53 9.12 -12.96
C ASN A 92 2.40 9.38 -13.97
N ASP A 93 1.87 8.32 -14.57
CA ASP A 93 0.73 8.40 -15.49
C ASP A 93 -0.48 9.04 -14.81
N PHE A 94 -0.81 8.60 -13.59
CA PHE A 94 -1.92 9.15 -12.82
C PHE A 94 -1.70 10.62 -12.49
N LYS A 95 -0.52 10.98 -11.98
CA LYS A 95 -0.18 12.36 -11.57
C LYS A 95 -0.19 13.31 -12.77
N SER A 96 0.29 12.85 -13.93
CA SER A 96 0.27 13.61 -15.18
C SER A 96 -1.16 13.80 -15.70
N THR A 97 -1.94 12.73 -15.76
CA THR A 97 -3.30 12.72 -16.31
C THR A 97 -4.26 13.57 -15.48
N HIS A 98 -4.16 13.51 -14.15
CA HIS A 98 -5.11 14.16 -13.25
C HIS A 98 -4.54 15.42 -12.58
N LYS A 99 -3.51 16.02 -13.19
CA LYS A 99 -2.82 17.20 -12.62
C LYS A 99 -3.80 18.31 -12.28
N ASP A 100 -4.68 18.64 -13.23
CA ASP A 100 -5.64 19.73 -13.10
C ASP A 100 -6.86 19.31 -12.26
N ASP A 101 -7.26 18.04 -12.30
CA ASP A 101 -8.41 17.52 -11.55
C ASP A 101 -8.20 17.58 -10.04
N TYR A 102 -6.97 17.34 -9.58
CA TYR A 102 -6.61 17.35 -8.16
C TYR A 102 -5.87 18.61 -7.71
N ASP A 103 -5.54 19.52 -8.63
CA ASP A 103 -4.80 20.75 -8.33
C ASP A 103 -3.49 20.45 -7.54
N PHE A 104 -2.70 19.45 -7.97
CA PHE A 104 -1.52 18.97 -7.21
C PHE A 104 -0.54 20.09 -6.84
N ASP A 105 -0.35 21.06 -7.74
CA ASP A 105 0.54 22.21 -7.53
C ASP A 105 0.07 23.15 -6.39
N LYS A 106 -1.17 23.02 -5.91
CA LYS A 106 -1.76 23.83 -4.82
C LYS A 106 -1.90 23.06 -3.50
N HIS A 107 -1.53 21.78 -3.48
CA HIS A 107 -1.76 20.89 -2.35
C HIS A 107 -0.49 20.10 -2.01
N GLU A 108 0.54 20.82 -1.54
CA GLU A 108 1.85 20.25 -1.17
C GLU A 108 1.77 19.23 -0.03
N GLN A 109 0.69 19.22 0.75
CA GLN A 109 0.44 18.23 1.80
C GLN A 109 0.03 16.85 1.25
N ASP A 110 -0.25 16.73 -0.06
CA ASP A 110 -0.57 15.46 -0.69
C ASP A 110 0.64 14.55 -0.78
N GLU A 111 0.37 13.27 -0.60
CA GLU A 111 1.40 12.25 -0.61
C GLU A 111 1.12 11.20 -1.68
N PHE A 112 2.20 10.71 -2.27
CA PHE A 112 2.20 9.68 -3.28
C PHE A 112 3.06 8.54 -2.76
N TRP A 113 2.48 7.36 -2.60
CA TRP A 113 3.10 6.20 -1.97
C TRP A 113 3.16 5.01 -2.92
N LEU A 114 4.32 4.40 -3.05
CA LEU A 114 4.47 3.06 -3.63
C LEU A 114 4.45 2.03 -2.50
N ILE A 115 3.57 1.04 -2.60
CA ILE A 115 3.48 -0.07 -1.64
C ILE A 115 4.05 -1.31 -2.33
N MET A 116 5.23 -1.76 -1.88
CA MET A 116 6.05 -2.77 -2.56
C MET A 116 6.41 -3.92 -1.61
N ASP A 117 6.67 -5.07 -2.20
CA ASP A 117 7.33 -6.19 -1.55
C ASP A 117 8.80 -6.24 -1.99
N VAL A 118 9.66 -6.84 -1.17
CA VAL A 118 11.06 -7.05 -1.55
C VAL A 118 11.15 -8.12 -2.63
N ASP A 119 10.47 -9.27 -2.44
CA ASP A 119 10.45 -10.40 -3.38
C ASP A 119 11.85 -10.69 -3.98
N ASP A 120 11.93 -10.98 -5.28
CA ASP A 120 13.19 -11.09 -6.02
C ASP A 120 13.75 -9.74 -6.50
N HIS A 121 13.13 -8.61 -6.11
CA HIS A 121 13.39 -7.31 -6.71
C HIS A 121 14.71 -6.68 -6.25
N THR A 122 15.29 -7.16 -5.16
CA THR A 122 16.63 -6.74 -4.69
C THR A 122 17.73 -7.73 -5.08
N ASP A 123 17.43 -8.74 -5.90
CA ASP A 123 18.41 -9.74 -6.31
C ASP A 123 19.38 -9.17 -7.38
N GLN A 124 20.67 -9.16 -7.06
CA GLN A 124 21.73 -8.72 -7.97
C GLN A 124 22.10 -9.74 -9.06
N THR A 125 21.72 -11.01 -8.88
CA THR A 125 22.05 -12.13 -9.77
C THR A 125 21.04 -12.29 -10.91
N ILE A 126 19.82 -11.74 -10.75
CA ILE A 126 18.79 -11.73 -11.79
C ILE A 126 19.02 -10.52 -12.69
N VAL A 127 19.58 -10.76 -13.88
CA VAL A 127 19.95 -9.73 -14.85
C VAL A 127 19.14 -9.86 -16.13
N ASP A 128 18.69 -8.75 -16.70
CA ASP A 128 17.99 -8.75 -17.98
C ASP A 128 18.92 -8.73 -19.21
N SER A 129 18.32 -8.70 -20.40
CA SER A 129 19.04 -8.63 -21.67
C SER A 129 19.87 -7.36 -21.87
N GLU A 130 19.61 -6.30 -21.10
CA GLU A 130 20.37 -5.05 -21.13
C GLU A 130 21.51 -5.02 -20.11
N GLY A 131 21.69 -6.09 -19.33
CA GLY A 131 22.72 -6.16 -18.30
C GLY A 131 22.35 -5.48 -16.98
N LYS A 132 21.07 -5.12 -16.76
CA LYS A 132 20.60 -4.53 -15.51
C LYS A 132 20.04 -5.60 -14.57
N SER A 133 20.58 -5.64 -13.35
CA SER A 133 20.06 -6.51 -12.30
C SER A 133 18.69 -6.04 -11.79
N ASN A 134 17.96 -6.88 -11.06
CA ASN A 134 16.75 -6.45 -10.36
C ASN A 134 17.09 -5.37 -9.33
N LEU A 135 18.21 -5.50 -8.60
CA LEU A 135 18.69 -4.47 -7.67
C LEU A 135 18.97 -3.12 -8.37
N ASP A 136 19.54 -3.11 -9.58
CA ASP A 136 19.75 -1.88 -10.35
C ASP A 136 18.43 -1.18 -10.67
N LYS A 137 17.40 -1.96 -11.04
CA LYS A 137 16.06 -1.44 -11.35
C LYS A 137 15.35 -0.94 -10.10
N TRP A 138 15.46 -1.68 -9.00
CA TRP A 138 14.96 -1.26 -7.69
C TRP A 138 15.56 0.10 -7.29
N ASN A 139 16.88 0.23 -7.34
CA ASN A 139 17.57 1.47 -7.03
C ASN A 139 17.19 2.62 -7.97
N ALA A 140 16.98 2.34 -9.27
CA ALA A 140 16.48 3.34 -10.21
C ALA A 140 15.08 3.84 -9.81
N VAL A 141 14.18 2.94 -9.39
CA VAL A 141 12.84 3.31 -8.90
C VAL A 141 12.92 4.15 -7.63
N LEU A 142 13.76 3.78 -6.66
CA LEU A 142 13.92 4.56 -5.43
C LEU A 142 14.49 5.97 -5.70
N ASN A 143 15.47 6.07 -6.60
CA ASN A 143 16.03 7.37 -7.02
C ASN A 143 14.97 8.26 -7.69
N GLU A 144 14.14 7.69 -8.56
CA GLU A 144 13.03 8.43 -9.17
C GLU A 144 11.97 8.82 -8.13
N CYS A 145 11.66 7.96 -7.16
CA CYS A 145 10.78 8.32 -6.05
C CYS A 145 11.33 9.53 -5.27
N HIS A 146 12.61 9.49 -4.92
CA HIS A 146 13.28 10.62 -4.24
C HIS A 146 13.20 11.91 -5.06
N ASN A 147 13.52 11.85 -6.36
CA ASN A 147 13.47 13.01 -7.25
C ASN A 147 12.06 13.60 -7.38
N ASN A 148 11.02 12.75 -7.38
CA ASN A 148 9.63 13.15 -7.53
C ASN A 148 8.92 13.42 -6.18
N LYS A 149 9.64 13.30 -5.05
CA LYS A 149 9.11 13.36 -3.68
C LYS A 149 8.01 12.33 -3.39
N TYR A 150 8.08 11.19 -4.05
CA TYR A 150 7.24 10.04 -3.72
C TYR A 150 7.82 9.31 -2.51
N GLN A 151 6.92 8.87 -1.65
CA GLN A 151 7.21 8.00 -0.54
C GLN A 151 7.07 6.54 -1.00
N TYR A 152 7.66 5.63 -0.24
CA TYR A 152 7.47 4.21 -0.45
C TYR A 152 7.40 3.47 0.89
N ALA A 153 6.59 2.42 0.91
CA ALA A 153 6.48 1.48 2.00
C ALA A 153 6.78 0.08 1.46
N VAL A 154 7.71 -0.59 2.11
CA VAL A 154 8.27 -1.87 1.64
C VAL A 154 8.11 -2.91 2.73
N SER A 155 7.64 -4.09 2.37
CA SER A 155 7.59 -5.25 3.27
C SER A 155 8.61 -6.30 2.84
N ASN A 156 9.37 -6.81 3.81
CA ASN A 156 10.35 -7.88 3.63
C ASN A 156 9.96 -9.08 4.51
N PRO A 157 9.53 -10.22 3.92
CA PRO A 157 9.60 -10.48 2.48
C PRO A 157 8.38 -9.97 1.68
N PHE A 158 7.17 -9.96 2.26
CA PHE A 158 5.91 -9.54 1.58
C PHE A 158 4.94 -8.82 2.52
N PHE A 159 3.92 -8.22 1.94
CA PHE A 159 2.84 -7.52 2.62
C PHE A 159 2.09 -8.40 3.65
N GLU A 160 2.05 -9.73 3.50
CA GLU A 160 1.47 -10.60 4.53
C GLU A 160 2.18 -10.51 5.89
N LEU A 161 3.48 -10.17 5.94
CA LEU A 161 4.15 -9.86 7.19
C LEU A 161 3.49 -8.66 7.86
N TRP A 162 3.23 -7.57 7.12
CA TRP A 162 2.55 -6.40 7.66
C TRP A 162 1.17 -6.76 8.23
N LEU A 163 0.41 -7.65 7.57
CA LEU A 163 -0.87 -8.13 8.08
C LEU A 163 -0.72 -8.94 9.37
N LEU A 164 0.31 -9.78 9.48
CA LEU A 164 0.60 -10.55 10.69
C LEU A 164 0.88 -9.64 11.89
N LEU A 165 1.64 -8.56 11.71
CA LEU A 165 2.03 -7.63 12.78
C LEU A 165 0.84 -6.98 13.50
N HIS A 166 -0.37 -7.02 12.94
CA HIS A 166 -1.59 -6.57 13.64
C HIS A 166 -2.00 -7.48 14.80
N PHE A 167 -1.63 -8.75 14.74
CA PHE A 167 -2.19 -9.78 15.61
C PHE A 167 -1.14 -10.52 16.42
N ASP A 168 0.10 -10.54 15.95
CA ASP A 168 1.15 -11.33 16.57
C ASP A 168 2.53 -10.68 16.41
N ASP A 169 3.45 -11.08 17.27
CA ASP A 169 4.86 -10.73 17.17
C ASP A 169 5.56 -11.71 16.21
N VAL A 170 6.71 -11.28 15.68
CA VAL A 170 7.57 -12.18 14.91
C VAL A 170 8.28 -13.17 15.82
N ASN A 171 8.60 -14.35 15.30
CA ASN A 171 9.33 -15.42 15.97
C ASN A 171 10.57 -15.82 15.15
N GLU A 172 11.40 -16.71 15.69
CA GLU A 172 12.67 -17.13 15.06
C GLU A 172 12.49 -17.73 13.66
N GLU A 173 11.38 -18.44 13.43
CA GLU A 173 11.09 -19.05 12.12
C GLU A 173 10.80 -18.00 11.05
N ASP A 174 10.14 -16.88 11.39
CA ASP A 174 9.84 -15.82 10.42
C ASP A 174 11.10 -15.20 9.81
N TYR A 175 12.16 -15.04 10.60
CA TYR A 175 13.45 -14.50 10.15
C TYR A 175 14.14 -15.38 9.11
N GLY A 176 13.73 -16.65 9.01
CA GLY A 176 14.16 -17.58 7.98
C GLY A 176 13.61 -17.26 6.59
N TYR A 177 12.56 -16.45 6.49
CA TYR A 177 11.92 -16.07 5.21
C TYR A 177 12.27 -14.66 4.73
N ALA A 178 13.01 -13.88 5.54
CA ALA A 178 13.41 -12.53 5.16
C ALA A 178 14.49 -12.56 4.08
N VAL A 179 14.29 -11.76 3.04
CA VAL A 179 15.28 -11.57 1.97
C VAL A 179 16.44 -10.73 2.51
N LYS A 180 17.66 -11.26 2.39
CA LYS A 180 18.91 -10.61 2.84
C LYS A 180 20.08 -11.13 2.02
N ASP A 181 21.26 -10.53 2.15
CA ASP A 181 22.46 -10.94 1.38
C ASP A 181 22.78 -12.43 1.49
N SER A 182 22.45 -13.06 2.62
CA SER A 182 22.68 -14.49 2.88
C SER A 182 21.50 -15.40 2.52
N HIS A 183 20.34 -14.85 2.14
CA HIS A 183 19.11 -15.60 1.85
C HIS A 183 18.32 -14.91 0.75
N SER A 184 18.37 -15.48 -0.46
CA SER A 184 17.54 -15.06 -1.58
C SER A 184 16.06 -15.33 -1.31
N TYR A 185 15.21 -14.66 -2.07
CA TYR A 185 13.78 -14.89 -2.01
C TYR A 185 13.38 -16.34 -2.28
N GLU A 186 12.47 -16.86 -1.45
CA GLU A 186 11.76 -18.11 -1.65
C GLU A 186 10.25 -17.93 -1.48
N SER A 187 9.48 -18.47 -2.42
CA SER A 187 8.01 -18.44 -2.34
C SER A 187 7.53 -19.27 -1.14
N THR A 188 6.66 -18.67 -0.31
CA THR A 188 6.18 -19.30 0.92
C THR A 188 4.71 -18.99 1.21
N SER A 189 4.03 -19.91 1.91
CA SER A 189 2.71 -19.70 2.52
C SER A 189 2.78 -19.41 4.03
N HIS A 190 3.97 -19.38 4.63
CA HIS A 190 4.19 -19.27 6.08
C HIS A 190 3.35 -18.18 6.76
N PHE A 191 3.46 -16.93 6.30
CA PHE A 191 2.71 -15.81 6.90
C PHE A 191 1.18 -15.97 6.74
N ARG A 192 0.70 -16.58 5.64
CA ARG A 192 -0.73 -16.87 5.45
C ARG A 192 -1.21 -17.99 6.37
N GLU A 193 -0.37 -19.00 6.62
CA GLU A 193 -0.65 -20.07 7.56
C GLU A 193 -0.71 -19.56 9.00
N ARG A 194 0.20 -18.65 9.38
CA ARG A 194 0.14 -17.96 10.68
C ARG A 194 -1.12 -17.12 10.85
N LEU A 195 -1.49 -16.32 9.85
CA LEU A 195 -2.77 -15.58 9.85
C LEU A 195 -3.97 -16.53 10.00
N THR A 196 -3.92 -17.71 9.37
CA THR A 196 -4.94 -18.75 9.51
C THR A 196 -5.00 -19.31 10.93
N ALA A 197 -3.86 -19.61 11.54
CA ALA A 197 -3.76 -20.07 12.93
C ALA A 197 -4.31 -19.04 13.93
N LEU A 198 -4.11 -17.74 13.65
CA LEU A 198 -4.66 -16.61 14.40
C LEU A 198 -6.16 -16.35 14.14
N LYS A 199 -6.81 -17.19 13.33
CA LYS A 199 -8.23 -17.09 12.94
C LYS A 199 -8.55 -15.77 12.22
N VAL A 200 -7.60 -15.27 11.44
CA VAL A 200 -7.72 -14.11 10.54
C VAL A 200 -7.20 -14.44 9.13
N PRO A 201 -7.64 -15.55 8.52
CA PRO A 201 -7.13 -15.97 7.22
C PRO A 201 -7.54 -14.99 6.11
N LEU A 202 -6.67 -14.88 5.10
CA LEU A 202 -7.06 -14.41 3.77
C LEU A 202 -7.86 -15.51 3.06
N LYS A 203 -8.75 -15.12 2.16
CA LYS A 203 -9.42 -16.05 1.25
C LYS A 203 -8.45 -16.59 0.20
N LYS A 204 -8.83 -17.68 -0.46
CA LYS A 204 -8.02 -18.36 -1.48
C LYS A 204 -7.59 -17.44 -2.64
N ASP A 205 -8.40 -16.45 -2.96
CA ASP A 205 -8.19 -15.43 -3.98
C ASP A 205 -7.51 -14.16 -3.43
N LYS A 206 -6.84 -14.27 -2.27
CA LYS A 206 -6.12 -13.20 -1.56
C LYS A 206 -7.02 -12.08 -0.99
N HIS A 207 -8.33 -12.14 -1.20
CA HIS A 207 -9.28 -11.22 -0.60
C HIS A 207 -9.39 -11.40 0.91
N PHE A 208 -9.75 -10.33 1.61
CA PHE A 208 -10.11 -10.46 3.02
C PHE A 208 -11.51 -11.04 3.17
N ASP A 209 -11.75 -11.64 4.32
CA ASP A 209 -13.10 -11.94 4.77
C ASP A 209 -13.64 -10.77 5.60
N ALA A 210 -14.72 -10.14 5.14
CA ALA A 210 -15.34 -9.00 5.82
C ALA A 210 -15.72 -9.29 7.28
N ARG A 211 -15.93 -10.57 7.64
CA ARG A 211 -16.17 -11.00 9.03
C ARG A 211 -14.99 -10.68 9.97
N TYR A 212 -13.78 -10.52 9.42
CA TYR A 212 -12.58 -10.25 10.19
C TYR A 212 -12.11 -8.79 10.13
N TYR A 213 -12.76 -7.90 9.35
CA TYR A 213 -12.39 -6.49 9.31
C TYR A 213 -12.37 -5.86 10.71
N SER A 214 -13.37 -6.14 11.53
CA SER A 214 -13.48 -5.61 12.90
C SER A 214 -12.35 -6.05 13.84
N LYS A 215 -11.57 -7.07 13.49
CA LYS A 215 -10.39 -7.47 14.26
C LYS A 215 -9.21 -6.52 14.08
N TYR A 216 -9.15 -5.80 12.95
CA TYR A 216 -8.20 -4.73 12.72
C TYR A 216 -8.68 -3.45 13.42
N SER A 217 -8.75 -3.45 14.75
CA SER A 217 -9.16 -2.28 15.53
C SER A 217 -8.05 -1.21 15.57
N LYS A 218 -8.34 -0.01 16.11
CA LYS A 218 -7.32 1.02 16.33
C LYS A 218 -6.16 0.48 17.18
N GLU A 219 -6.44 -0.36 18.17
CA GLU A 219 -5.42 -1.02 19.00
C GLU A 219 -4.56 -1.98 18.16
N ALA A 220 -5.17 -2.78 17.27
CA ALA A 220 -4.42 -3.67 16.40
C ALA A 220 -3.53 -2.90 15.41
N ILE A 221 -4.02 -1.77 14.87
CA ILE A 221 -3.20 -0.86 14.06
C ILE A 221 -2.01 -0.33 14.87
N ASN A 222 -2.24 0.13 16.11
CA ASN A 222 -1.18 0.64 16.98
C ASN A 222 -0.15 -0.46 17.31
N SER A 223 -0.60 -1.69 17.59
CA SER A 223 0.30 -2.82 17.80
C SER A 223 1.14 -3.12 16.56
N ALA A 224 0.55 -3.08 15.37
CA ALA A 224 1.31 -3.27 14.12
C ALA A 224 2.37 -2.19 13.92
N ILE A 225 2.03 -0.91 14.19
CA ILE A 225 2.99 0.20 14.11
C ILE A 225 4.15 -0.03 15.06
N LEU A 226 3.88 -0.32 16.34
CA LEU A 226 4.93 -0.52 17.34
C LEU A 226 5.83 -1.70 17.01
N ARG A 227 5.25 -2.83 16.59
CA ARG A 227 6.02 -4.02 16.20
C ARG A 227 6.90 -3.75 14.99
N ALA A 228 6.38 -3.06 13.98
CA ALA A 228 7.14 -2.70 12.80
C ALA A 228 8.27 -1.70 13.12
N GLU A 229 8.02 -0.72 14.00
CA GLU A 229 9.06 0.21 14.49
C GLU A 229 10.16 -0.54 15.25
N CYS A 230 9.82 -1.57 16.03
CA CYS A 230 10.82 -2.41 16.70
C CYS A 230 11.69 -3.19 15.71
N LEU A 231 11.13 -3.61 14.57
CA LEU A 231 11.90 -4.27 13.50
C LEU A 231 12.75 -3.27 12.69
N ASP A 232 12.40 -1.98 12.73
CA ASP A 232 13.03 -0.90 11.97
C ASP A 232 13.88 0.04 12.87
N SER A 233 14.31 -0.41 14.05
CA SER A 233 14.95 0.46 15.05
C SER A 233 16.38 0.91 14.71
N GLU A 234 17.08 0.16 13.83
CA GLU A 234 18.41 0.49 13.30
C GLU A 234 18.44 0.30 11.78
N PRO A 235 17.75 1.16 11.02
CA PRO A 235 17.57 0.96 9.59
C PRO A 235 18.92 1.10 8.86
N LYS A 236 19.35 0.04 8.19
CA LYS A 236 20.55 0.05 7.35
C LYS A 236 20.35 0.82 6.05
N CYS A 237 19.12 0.92 5.58
CA CYS A 237 18.69 1.76 4.48
C CYS A 237 17.21 2.14 4.65
N ASP A 238 16.64 2.84 3.69
CA ASP A 238 15.27 3.39 3.78
C ASP A 238 14.16 2.31 3.72
N TYR A 239 14.50 1.05 3.45
CA TYR A 239 13.59 -0.10 3.44
C TYR A 239 14.20 -1.28 4.21
N PRO A 240 13.40 -2.28 4.63
CA PRO A 240 13.90 -3.35 5.50
C PRO A 240 14.78 -4.35 4.71
N VAL A 241 16.07 -4.43 5.05
CA VAL A 241 17.04 -5.42 4.50
C VAL A 241 17.12 -6.72 5.32
N ASP A 242 16.26 -6.83 6.33
CA ASP A 242 15.96 -8.04 7.09
C ASP A 242 14.44 -8.05 7.33
N LEU A 243 13.93 -8.99 8.12
CA LEU A 243 12.49 -9.12 8.40
C LEU A 243 11.90 -7.79 8.91
N GLY A 244 10.94 -7.24 8.17
CA GLY A 244 10.34 -5.96 8.56
C GLY A 244 9.36 -5.41 7.54
N SER A 245 8.66 -4.34 7.92
CA SER A 245 7.78 -3.61 7.01
C SER A 245 7.80 -2.12 7.35
N THR A 246 7.91 -1.25 6.36
CA THR A 246 7.85 0.21 6.55
C THR A 246 6.46 0.79 6.27
N VAL A 247 5.44 -0.05 6.06
CA VAL A 247 4.03 0.37 5.90
C VAL A 247 3.51 1.16 7.11
N TYR A 248 4.08 0.92 8.30
CA TYR A 248 3.77 1.70 9.49
C TYR A 248 4.02 3.20 9.30
N ARG A 249 4.96 3.63 8.45
CA ARG A 249 5.27 5.05 8.23
C ARG A 249 4.07 5.80 7.64
N LEU A 250 3.39 5.17 6.68
CA LEU A 250 2.13 5.68 6.12
C LEU A 250 1.03 5.71 7.18
N LEU A 251 0.85 4.62 7.93
CA LEU A 251 -0.20 4.58 8.95
C LEU A 251 0.05 5.53 10.12
N LYS A 252 1.30 5.77 10.49
CA LYS A 252 1.67 6.75 11.50
C LYS A 252 1.25 8.16 11.07
N SER A 253 1.47 8.52 9.80
CA SER A 253 0.98 9.80 9.27
C SER A 253 -0.55 9.92 9.31
N ILE A 254 -1.29 8.86 8.99
CA ILE A 254 -2.75 8.84 9.09
C ILE A 254 -3.19 8.96 10.56
N LYS A 255 -2.54 8.21 11.45
CA LYS A 255 -2.80 8.21 12.89
C LYS A 255 -2.53 9.56 13.54
N GLU A 256 -1.47 10.26 13.16
CA GLU A 256 -1.17 11.60 13.70
C GLU A 256 -2.31 12.57 13.42
N ILE A 257 -2.96 12.47 12.25
CA ILE A 257 -4.13 13.28 11.91
C ILE A 257 -5.36 12.86 12.73
N ASP A 258 -5.53 11.56 12.96
CA ASP A 258 -6.58 11.02 13.82
C ASP A 258 -6.45 11.51 15.27
N ASP A 259 -5.26 11.41 15.85
CA ASP A 259 -4.97 11.86 17.23
C ASP A 259 -5.20 13.37 17.38
N GLN A 260 -4.81 14.17 16.38
CA GLN A 260 -5.08 15.61 16.36
C GLN A 260 -6.57 15.92 16.22
N TYR A 261 -7.33 15.07 15.51
CA TYR A 261 -8.77 15.26 15.33
C TYR A 261 -9.56 14.90 16.59
N GLU A 262 -9.16 13.85 17.32
CA GLU A 262 -9.79 13.47 18.59
C GLU A 262 -9.47 14.44 19.75
N GLY A 263 -8.35 15.15 19.67
CA GLY A 263 -7.97 16.18 20.64
C GLY A 263 -8.67 17.54 20.48
N ASN A 264 -9.46 17.74 19.42
CA ASN A 264 -10.21 18.97 19.11
C ASN A 264 -11.72 18.80 19.29
#